data_AF-A0A9D0AWP9-F1
#
_entry.id   AF-A0A9D0AWP9-F1
#
_cell.length_a   1.000
_cell.length_b   1.000
_cell.length_c   1.000
_cell.angle_alpha   90.00
_cell.angle_beta   90.00
_cell.angle_gamma   90.00
#
_symmetry.space_group_name_H-M   'P 1'
#
loop_
_entity.id
_entity.type
_entity.pdbx_description
1 polymer ?
#
loop_
_entity_poly.entity_id
_entity_poly.type
_entity_poly.pdbx_seq_one_letter_code
_entity_poly.pdbx_strand_id
1 'polypeptide(L)'
;MLSFQEKLTILKSILLQEEYSYADSFNAEILIFSENLDFIFMNKLNSKTDIENWIRNLKSRIVMREEQDLIQNIIEDYILYG
;
A
#
# COMPACT_ATOMS: atom_id res chain seq x y z
N MET A 1 -11.85 16.48 -1.81
CA MET A 1 -10.57 15.91 -1.36
C MET A 1 -10.86 15.21 -0.05
N LEU A 2 -10.45 13.95 0.08
CA LEU A 2 -10.68 13.18 1.30
C LEU A 2 -9.83 13.74 2.46
N SER A 3 -10.38 13.72 3.67
CA SER A 3 -9.64 13.93 4.91
C SER A 3 -8.67 12.76 5.15
N PHE A 4 -7.64 12.99 5.95
CA PHE A 4 -6.67 11.94 6.30
C PHE A 4 -7.36 10.70 6.91
N GLN A 5 -8.34 10.90 7.79
CA GLN A 5 -9.09 9.82 8.43
C GLN A 5 -9.89 8.99 7.42
N GLU A 6 -10.51 9.63 6.42
CA GLU A 6 -11.23 8.92 5.35
C GLU A 6 -10.26 8.10 4.49
N LYS A 7 -9.10 8.67 4.14
CA LYS A 7 -8.06 7.96 3.39
C LYS A 7 -7.57 6.73 4.15
N LEU A 8 -7.31 6.88 5.45
CA LEU A 8 -6.86 5.79 6.32
C LEU A 8 -7.91 4.69 6.44
N THR A 9 -9.18 5.07 6.58
CA THR A 9 -10.31 4.12 6.64
C THR A 9 -10.40 3.30 5.35
N ILE A 10 -10.29 3.95 4.19
CA ILE A 10 -10.29 3.28 2.88
C ILE A 10 -9.08 2.35 2.76
N LEU A 11 -7.87 2.83 3.07
CA LEU A 11 -6.65 2.02 3.01
C LEU A 11 -6.79 0.76 3.86
N LYS A 12 -7.18 0.92 5.13
CA LYS A 12 -7.37 -0.21 6.05
C LYS A 12 -8.46 -1.16 5.58
N SER A 13 -9.54 -0.66 4.98
CA SER A 13 -10.58 -1.55 4.40
C SER A 13 -10.06 -2.43 3.27
N ILE A 14 -9.09 -1.95 2.48
CA ILE A 14 -8.48 -2.70 1.38
C ILE A 14 -7.42 -3.67 1.90
N LEU A 15 -6.60 -3.25 2.87
CA LEU A 15 -5.51 -4.07 3.39
C LEU A 15 -5.97 -5.09 4.45
N LEU A 16 -7.10 -4.87 5.12
CA LEU A 16 -7.65 -5.83 6.09
C LEU A 16 -8.73 -6.74 5.49
N GLN A 17 -8.93 -6.69 4.17
CA GLN A 17 -9.83 -7.62 3.48
C GLN A 17 -9.28 -9.05 3.54
N GLU A 18 -10.16 -10.04 3.40
CA GLU A 18 -9.73 -11.43 3.22
C GLU A 18 -8.84 -11.58 1.98
N GLU A 19 -7.85 -12.47 2.06
CA GLU A 19 -6.97 -12.74 0.94
C GLU A 19 -7.71 -13.51 -0.16
N TYR A 20 -7.93 -12.86 -1.31
CA TYR A 20 -8.56 -13.47 -2.49
C TYR A 20 -7.57 -13.81 -3.59
N SER A 21 -6.36 -13.25 -3.54
CA SER A 21 -5.32 -13.43 -4.54
C SER A 21 -3.94 -13.50 -3.90
N TYR A 22 -2.96 -14.03 -4.64
CA TYR A 22 -1.56 -14.02 -4.20
C TYR A 22 -1.08 -12.61 -3.82
N ALA A 23 -1.48 -11.60 -4.59
CA ALA A 23 -1.14 -10.21 -4.30
C ALA A 23 -1.74 -9.66 -3.00
N ASP A 24 -2.80 -10.29 -2.47
CA ASP A 24 -3.39 -9.92 -1.19
C ASP A 24 -2.59 -10.45 0.00
N SER A 25 -1.76 -11.49 -0.19
CA SER A 25 -0.90 -12.02 0.88
C SER A 25 0.11 -10.98 1.40
N PHE A 26 0.41 -9.93 0.62
CA PHE A 26 1.30 -8.83 1.02
C PHE A 26 0.60 -7.72 1.81
N ASN A 27 -0.71 -7.82 2.01
CA ASN A 27 -1.49 -6.76 2.64
C ASN A 27 -1.01 -6.41 4.05
N ALA A 28 -0.67 -7.44 4.84
CA ALA A 28 -0.20 -7.28 6.20
C ALA A 28 1.12 -6.52 6.24
N GLU A 29 2.09 -6.89 5.40
CA GLU A 29 3.38 -6.22 5.26
C GLU A 29 3.17 -4.76 4.82
N ILE A 30 2.38 -4.53 3.77
CA ILE A 30 2.10 -3.17 3.29
C ILE A 30 1.55 -2.30 4.42
N LEU A 31 0.63 -2.82 5.22
CA LEU A 31 0.05 -2.08 6.34
C LEU A 31 1.10 -1.78 7.43
N ILE A 32 1.90 -2.77 7.82
CA ILE A 32 2.96 -2.60 8.84
C ILE A 32 3.97 -1.53 8.42
N PHE A 33 4.47 -1.59 7.19
CA PHE A 33 5.43 -0.59 6.70
C PHE A 33 4.80 0.77 6.49
N SER A 34 3.52 0.83 6.09
CA SER A 34 2.77 2.09 6.04
C SER A 34 2.64 2.73 7.41
N GLU A 35 2.39 1.94 8.47
CA GLU A 35 2.33 2.41 9.85
C GLU A 35 3.69 2.89 10.36
N ASN A 36 4.77 2.15 10.08
CA ASN A 36 6.14 2.53 10.47
C ASN A 36 6.62 3.84 9.81
N LEU A 37 6.07 4.18 8.63
CA LEU A 37 6.38 5.40 7.90
C LEU A 37 5.26 6.45 8.02
N ASP A 38 4.46 6.40 9.08
CA ASP A 38 3.40 7.38 9.39
C ASP A 38 2.43 7.68 8.23
N PHE A 39 2.23 6.71 7.33
CA PHE A 39 1.40 6.86 6.13
C PHE A 39 1.77 8.07 5.26
N ILE A 40 3.04 8.47 5.22
CA ILE A 40 3.50 9.71 4.55
C ILE A 40 3.00 9.87 3.10
N PHE A 41 2.82 8.75 2.38
CA PHE A 41 2.35 8.73 1.00
C PHE A 41 0.90 9.23 0.84
N MET A 42 0.07 9.17 1.90
CA MET A 42 -1.33 9.62 1.86
C MET A 42 -1.48 11.11 1.57
N ASN A 43 -0.44 11.91 1.81
CA ASN A 43 -0.43 13.34 1.48
C ASN A 43 -0.55 13.59 -0.02
N LYS A 44 -0.13 12.62 -0.85
CA LYS A 44 -0.17 12.69 -2.33
C LYS A 44 -1.51 12.19 -2.91
N LEU A 45 -2.34 11.50 -2.13
CA LEU A 45 -3.57 10.84 -2.59
C LEU A 45 -4.79 11.71 -2.31
N ASN A 46 -5.70 11.89 -3.27
CA ASN A 46 -6.81 12.85 -3.12
C ASN A 46 -8.20 12.20 -3.08
N SER A 47 -8.31 10.98 -3.60
CA SER A 47 -9.56 10.25 -3.79
C SER A 47 -9.42 8.76 -3.43
N LYS A 48 -10.56 8.08 -3.33
CA LYS A 48 -10.62 6.63 -3.15
C LYS A 48 -9.89 5.90 -4.29
N THR A 49 -10.13 6.33 -5.52
CA THR A 49 -9.51 5.76 -6.72
C THR A 49 -7.99 5.92 -6.71
N ASP A 50 -7.46 7.04 -6.18
CA ASP A 50 -6.00 7.21 -6.04
C ASP A 50 -5.42 6.17 -5.07
N ILE A 51 -6.10 5.91 -3.95
CA ILE A 51 -5.69 4.92 -2.95
C ILE A 51 -5.72 3.50 -3.55
N GLU A 52 -6.82 3.15 -4.21
CA GLU A 52 -6.96 1.84 -4.87
C GLU A 52 -5.88 1.62 -5.93
N ASN A 53 -5.63 2.63 -6.77
CA ASN A 53 -4.59 2.58 -7.78
C ASN A 53 -3.19 2.48 -7.16
N TRP A 54 -2.93 3.23 -6.09
CA TRP A 54 -1.64 3.23 -5.40
C TRP A 54 -1.33 1.84 -4.80
N ILE A 55 -2.30 1.24 -4.09
CA ILE A 55 -2.15 -0.13 -3.54
C ILE A 55 -1.96 -1.15 -4.66
N ARG A 56 -2.78 -1.07 -5.72
CA ARG A 56 -2.68 -2.00 -6.86
C ARG A 56 -1.31 -1.94 -7.52
N ASN A 57 -0.77 -0.74 -7.72
CA ASN A 57 0.55 -0.54 -8.32
C ASN A 57 1.65 -1.07 -7.40
N LEU A 58 1.55 -0.83 -6.07
CA LEU A 58 2.50 -1.41 -5.11
C LEU A 58 2.48 -2.93 -5.16
N LYS A 59 1.31 -3.55 -5.07
CA LYS A 59 1.16 -5.01 -5.16
C LYS A 59 1.73 -5.56 -6.47
N SER A 60 1.46 -4.91 -7.59
CA SER A 60 2.03 -5.28 -8.89
C SER A 60 3.56 -5.22 -8.86
N ARG A 61 4.14 -4.19 -8.23
CA ARG A 61 5.60 -4.03 -8.12
C ARG A 61 6.22 -5.10 -7.23
N ILE A 62 5.56 -5.48 -6.13
CA ILE A 62 5.99 -6.59 -5.26
C ILE A 62 6.03 -7.89 -6.06
N VAL A 63 4.91 -8.27 -6.68
CA VAL A 63 4.83 -9.49 -7.50
C VAL A 63 5.91 -9.54 -8.59
N MET A 64 6.25 -8.40 -9.20
CA MET A 64 7.27 -8.33 -10.24
C MET A 64 8.72 -8.44 -9.72
N ARG A 65 8.98 -8.11 -8.45
CA ARG A 65 10.33 -7.87 -7.94
C ARG A 65 10.70 -8.67 -6.70
N GLU A 66 9.77 -9.35 -6.05
CA GLU A 66 10.02 -10.10 -4.82
C GLU A 66 11.02 -11.26 -4.97
N GLU A 67 11.24 -11.77 -6.18
CA GLU A 67 12.30 -12.75 -6.46
C GLU A 67 13.70 -12.11 -6.54
N GLN A 68 13.76 -10.78 -6.70
CA GLN A 68 14.99 -10.02 -6.96
C GLN A 68 15.41 -9.15 -5.78
N ASP A 69 14.49 -8.84 -4.87
CA ASP A 69 14.70 -7.94 -3.75
C ASP A 69 13.79 -8.32 -2.57
N LEU A 70 14.14 -7.89 -1.37
CA LEU A 70 13.30 -8.11 -0.19
C LEU A 70 12.01 -7.32 -0.34
N ILE A 71 10.88 -7.94 -0.03
CA ILE A 71 9.54 -7.31 -0.05
C ILE A 71 9.56 -5.98 0.72
N GLN A 72 10.25 -5.96 1.86
CA GLN A 72 10.42 -4.79 2.72
C GLN A 72 11.06 -3.62 1.96
N ASN A 73 12.17 -3.86 1.26
CA ASN A 73 12.85 -2.85 0.44
C ASN A 73 11.93 -2.33 -0.67
N ILE A 74 11.16 -3.21 -1.31
CA ILE A 74 10.22 -2.84 -2.38
C ILE A 74 9.13 -1.92 -1.85
N ILE A 75 8.56 -2.24 -0.67
CA ILE A 75 7.51 -1.45 -0.04
C ILE A 75 8.04 -0.10 0.43
N GLU A 76 9.17 -0.07 1.15
CA GLU A 76 9.78 1.17 1.65
C GLU A 76 10.17 2.11 0.51
N ASP A 77 10.82 1.59 -0.53
CA ASP A 77 11.19 2.36 -1.73
C ASP A 77 9.96 2.99 -2.40
N TYR A 78 8.87 2.24 -2.50
CA TYR A 78 7.63 2.75 -3.09
C TYR A 78 6.91 3.77 -2.20
N ILE A 79 6.92 3.60 -0.88
CA ILE A 79 6.33 4.59 0.05
C ILE A 79 7.11 5.90 0.03
N LEU A 80 8.44 5.82 0.03
CA LEU A 80 9.32 7.00 0.11
C LEU A 80 9.41 7.74 -1.23
N TYR A 81 9.54 7.01 -2.34
CA TYR A 81 9.91 7.58 -3.64
C TYR A 81 8.86 7.38 -4.75
N GLY A 82 7.80 6.62 -4.49
CA GLY A 82 6.68 6.42 -5.41
C GLY A 82 5.69 7.60 -5.51
#